data_AF-A0A358MDM3-F1
#
_entry.id   AF-A0A358MDM3-F1
#
_cell.length_a   1.000
_cell.length_b   1.000
_cell.length_c   1.000
_cell.angle_alpha   90.00
_cell.angle_beta   90.00
_cell.angle_gamma   90.00
#
_symmetry.space_group_name_H-M   'P 1'
#
loop_
_entity.id
_entity.type
_entity.pdbx_description
1 polymer ?
#
loop_
_entity_poly.entity_id
_entity_poly.type
_entity_poly.pdbx_seq_one_letter_code
_entity_poly.pdbx_strand_id
1 'polypeptide(L)'
;LLNNFVIEVANFDGSDIGWLHSVREIPGFLAIGVIAVLLVMREQVLAMVSLILLGVATALTAYFPQMGGILIITLLSSIGFHYYETVNQSLQLQ
;
A
#
# COMPACT_ATOMS: atom_id res chain seq x y z
N LEU A 1 1.53 9.76 17.95
CA LEU A 1 2.11 11.00 17.36
C LEU A 1 3.24 11.57 18.22
N LEU A 2 3.97 10.76 18.99
CA LEU A 2 5.05 11.29 19.84
C LEU A 2 6.35 11.51 19.05
N ASN A 3 6.60 10.71 18.00
CA ASN A 3 7.76 10.79 17.11
C ASN A 3 7.35 10.53 15.65
N ASN A 4 7.97 11.20 14.67
CA ASN A 4 7.74 10.99 13.23
C ASN A 4 8.89 10.21 12.58
N PHE A 5 8.63 8.95 12.21
CA PHE A 5 9.63 8.06 11.62
C PHE A 5 10.33 8.62 10.38
N VAL A 6 9.59 9.19 9.42
CA VAL A 6 10.22 9.65 8.16
C VAL A 6 11.10 10.88 8.37
N ILE A 7 10.79 11.70 9.37
CA ILE A 7 11.61 12.86 9.73
C ILE A 7 12.80 12.41 10.58
N GLU A 8 12.56 11.65 11.65
CA GLU A 8 13.57 11.35 12.68
C GLU A 8 14.53 10.22 12.30
N VAL A 9 14.08 9.25 11.50
CA VAL A 9 14.88 8.07 11.12
C VAL A 9 15.29 8.16 9.65
N ALA A 10 14.36 8.50 8.77
CA ALA A 10 14.63 8.56 7.33
C ALA A 10 15.18 9.91 6.86
N ASN A 11 15.19 10.95 7.72
CA ASN A 11 15.68 12.30 7.42
C ASN A 11 15.02 12.94 6.19
N PHE A 12 13.73 12.67 5.96
CA PHE A 12 12.99 13.24 4.84
C PHE A 12 12.83 14.76 4.99
N ASP A 13 13.00 15.48 3.89
CA ASP A 13 12.62 16.88 3.77
C ASP A 13 11.19 17.05 3.19
N GLY A 14 10.80 18.30 2.90
CA GLY A 14 9.48 18.58 2.34
C GLY A 14 9.28 18.02 0.93
N SER A 15 10.33 17.98 0.11
CA SER A 15 10.27 17.44 -1.25
C SER A 15 10.11 15.91 -1.23
N ASP A 16 10.80 15.25 -0.30
CA ASP A 16 10.71 13.81 -0.07
C ASP A 16 9.30 13.36 0.32
N ILE A 17 8.67 14.12 1.21
CA ILE A 17 7.27 13.90 1.59
C ILE A 17 6.35 14.09 0.37
N GLY A 18 6.58 15.13 -0.44
CA GLY A 18 5.83 15.35 -1.69
C GLY A 18 5.89 14.14 -2.64
N TRP A 19 7.07 13.55 -2.82
CA TRP A 19 7.24 12.31 -3.59
C TRP A 19 6.49 11.13 -2.96
N LEU A 20 6.62 10.95 -1.64
CA LEU A 20 5.94 9.87 -0.93
C LEU A 20 4.42 9.94 -1.12
N HIS A 21 3.84 11.13 -0.99
CA HIS A 21 2.41 11.34 -1.22
C HIS A 21 2.04 11.09 -2.69
N SER A 22 2.83 11.59 -3.64
CA SER A 22 2.56 11.38 -5.07
C SER A 22 2.54 9.90 -5.45
N VAL A 23 3.47 9.10 -4.90
CA VAL A 23 3.50 7.64 -5.13
C VAL A 23 2.28 6.93 -4.55
N ARG A 24 1.71 7.42 -3.44
CA ARG A 24 0.50 6.85 -2.83
C ARG A 24 -0.76 7.04 -3.67
N GLU A 25 -0.77 8.00 -4.60
CA GLU A 25 -1.91 8.20 -5.51
C GLU A 25 -1.94 7.16 -6.63
N ILE A 26 -0.79 6.56 -6.98
CA ILE A 26 -0.68 5.59 -8.07
C ILE A 26 -1.52 4.34 -7.77
N PRO A 27 -1.45 3.69 -6.60
CA PRO A 27 -2.26 2.51 -6.31
C PRO A 27 -3.76 2.78 -6.26
N GLY A 28 -4.17 3.97 -5.78
CA GLY A 28 -5.56 4.38 -5.81
C GLY A 28 -6.11 4.44 -7.23
N PHE A 29 -5.35 5.03 -8.15
CA PHE A 29 -5.68 5.02 -9.58
C PHE A 29 -5.68 3.60 -10.16
N LEU A 30 -4.71 2.76 -9.80
CA LEU A 30 -4.58 1.38 -10.30
C LEU A 30 -5.57 0.38 -9.66
N ALA A 31 -6.39 0.80 -8.70
CA ALA A 31 -7.39 -0.05 -8.06
C ALA A 31 -8.39 -0.63 -9.07
N ILE A 32 -8.66 0.07 -10.17
CA ILE A 32 -9.49 -0.46 -11.28
C ILE A 32 -8.91 -1.77 -11.87
N GLY A 33 -7.60 -2.00 -11.74
CA GLY A 33 -6.93 -3.24 -12.15
C GLY A 33 -7.42 -4.49 -11.41
N VAL A 34 -8.06 -4.35 -10.24
CA VAL A 34 -8.71 -5.46 -9.52
C VAL A 34 -9.67 -6.23 -10.42
N ILE A 35 -10.39 -5.54 -11.32
CA ILE A 35 -11.33 -6.17 -12.27
C ILE A 35 -10.61 -7.20 -13.13
N ALA A 36 -9.42 -6.88 -13.64
CA ALA A 36 -8.64 -7.80 -14.47
C ALA A 36 -8.12 -8.99 -13.65
N VAL A 37 -7.73 -8.79 -12.38
CA VAL A 37 -7.28 -9.88 -11.50
C VAL A 37 -8.42 -10.82 -11.15
N LEU A 38 -9.64 -10.31 -10.96
CA LEU A 38 -10.82 -11.12 -10.68
C LEU A 38 -11.22 -12.05 -11.84
N LEU A 39 -10.72 -11.82 -13.06
CA LEU A 39 -10.90 -12.76 -14.18
C LEU A 39 -10.18 -14.10 -13.96
N VAL A 40 -9.14 -14.12 -13.12
CA VAL A 40 -8.28 -15.29 -12.90
C VAL A 40 -8.20 -15.72 -11.43
N MET A 41 -8.68 -14.91 -10.50
CA MET A 41 -8.62 -15.17 -9.06
C MET A 41 -9.97 -14.86 -8.40
N ARG A 42 -10.39 -15.71 -7.45
CA ARG A 42 -11.58 -15.47 -6.63
C ARG A 42 -11.36 -14.29 -5.70
N GLU A 43 -12.42 -13.53 -5.46
CA GLU A 43 -12.35 -12.30 -4.67
C GLU A 43 -11.95 -12.57 -3.20
N GLN A 44 -12.44 -13.64 -2.55
CA GLN A 44 -12.03 -13.99 -1.17
C GLN A 44 -10.53 -14.26 -1.06
N VAL A 45 -9.96 -14.92 -2.07
CA VAL A 45 -8.51 -15.20 -2.12
C VAL A 45 -7.74 -13.91 -2.35
N LEU A 46 -8.22 -13.06 -3.26
CA LEU A 46 -7.61 -11.76 -3.53
C LEU A 46 -7.62 -10.86 -2.29
N ALA A 47 -8.70 -10.86 -1.50
CA ALA A 47 -8.78 -10.14 -0.24
C ALA A 47 -7.68 -10.60 0.74
N MET A 48 -7.56 -11.91 0.98
CA MET A 48 -6.54 -12.45 1.89
C MET A 48 -5.11 -12.14 1.42
N VAL A 49 -4.82 -12.33 0.13
CA VAL A 49 -3.49 -12.03 -0.44
C VAL A 49 -3.16 -10.54 -0.31
N SER A 50 -4.12 -9.67 -0.60
CA SER A 50 -3.94 -8.21 -0.49
C SER A 50 -3.73 -7.77 0.95
N LEU A 51 -4.44 -8.37 1.90
CA LEU A 51 -4.26 -8.12 3.33
C LEU A 51 -2.90 -8.60 3.84
N ILE A 52 -2.43 -9.77 3.39
CA ILE A 52 -1.08 -10.27 3.69
C ILE A 52 -0.03 -9.31 3.12
N LEU A 53 -0.19 -8.85 1.87
CA LEU A 53 0.72 -7.88 1.27
C LEU A 53 0.79 -6.59 2.09
N LEU A 54 -0.36 -6.04 2.48
CA LEU A 54 -0.44 -4.86 3.34
C LEU A 54 0.28 -5.10 4.69
N GLY A 55 -0.01 -6.22 5.35
CA GLY A 55 0.59 -6.57 6.64
C GLY A 55 2.10 -6.75 6.58
N VAL A 56 2.60 -7.52 5.59
CA VAL A 56 4.03 -7.77 5.40
C VAL A 56 4.78 -6.50 5.01
N ALA A 57 4.27 -5.71 4.06
CA ALA A 57 4.89 -4.44 3.69
C ALA A 57 4.96 -3.50 4.90
N THR A 58 3.87 -3.39 5.68
CA THR A 58 3.83 -2.58 6.90
C THR A 58 4.86 -3.06 7.93
N ALA A 59 4.92 -4.37 8.20
CA ALA A 59 5.87 -4.96 9.16
C ALA A 59 7.34 -4.73 8.75
N LEU A 60 7.60 -4.64 7.45
CA LEU A 60 8.94 -4.43 6.91
C LEU A 60 9.37 -2.95 6.84
N THR A 61 8.46 -2.00 7.04
CA THR A 61 8.72 -0.55 6.85
C THR A 61 10.01 -0.06 7.51
N ALA A 62 10.26 -0.44 8.77
CA ALA A 62 11.41 0.04 9.53
C ALA A 62 12.77 -0.48 9.01
N TYR A 63 12.78 -1.55 8.22
CA TYR A 63 14.01 -2.12 7.63
C TYR A 63 14.48 -1.36 6.39
N PHE A 64 13.66 -0.46 5.85
CA PHE A 64 13.94 0.28 4.63
C PHE A 64 13.90 1.81 4.84
N PRO A 65 14.71 2.39 5.74
CA PRO A 65 14.63 3.81 6.10
C PRO A 65 15.21 4.77 5.05
N GLN A 66 15.51 4.31 3.83
CA GLN A 66 15.98 5.15 2.72
C GLN A 66 14.82 5.50 1.79
N MET A 67 14.89 6.66 1.12
CA MET A 67 13.85 7.15 0.21
C MET A 67 13.27 6.07 -0.71
N GLY A 68 14.11 5.44 -1.55
CA GLY A 68 13.64 4.41 -2.48
C GLY A 68 12.98 3.22 -1.78
N GLY A 69 13.49 2.82 -0.61
CA GLY A 69 12.92 1.75 0.20
C GLY A 69 11.53 2.08 0.73
N ILE A 70 11.36 3.29 1.29
CA ILE A 70 10.06 3.78 1.76
C ILE A 70 9.07 3.93 0.60
N LEU A 71 9.50 4.44 -0.56
CA LEU A 71 8.63 4.53 -1.75
C LEU A 71 8.13 3.15 -2.19
N ILE A 72 9.01 2.14 -2.21
CA ILE A 72 8.64 0.76 -2.59
C ILE A 72 7.67 0.16 -1.57
N ILE A 73 7.99 0.22 -0.28
CA ILE A 73 7.11 -0.32 0.78
C ILE A 73 5.76 0.41 0.78
N THR A 74 5.76 1.72 0.53
CA THR A 74 4.54 2.52 0.43
C THR A 74 3.71 2.10 -0.78
N LEU A 75 4.33 1.90 -1.95
CA LEU A 75 3.64 1.42 -3.14
C LEU A 75 3.00 0.04 -2.90
N LEU A 76 3.76 -0.91 -2.33
CA LEU A 76 3.29 -2.27 -2.07
C LEU A 76 2.16 -2.29 -1.03
N SER A 77 2.33 -1.59 0.09
CA SER A 77 1.30 -1.50 1.14
C SER A 77 0.04 -0.82 0.61
N SER A 78 0.17 0.24 -0.19
CA SER A 78 -0.96 0.96 -0.78
C SER A 78 -1.70 0.13 -1.84
N ILE A 79 -1.00 -0.66 -2.67
CA ILE A 79 -1.65 -1.66 -3.55
C ILE A 79 -2.43 -2.67 -2.72
N GLY A 80 -1.81 -3.26 -1.70
CA GLY A 80 -2.47 -4.22 -0.81
C GLY A 80 -3.72 -3.64 -0.16
N PHE A 81 -3.65 -2.40 0.33
CA PHE A 81 -4.80 -1.69 0.89
C PHE A 81 -5.91 -1.47 -0.14
N HIS A 82 -5.62 -0.89 -1.31
CA HIS A 82 -6.65 -0.57 -2.30
C HIS A 82 -7.33 -1.81 -2.87
N TYR A 83 -6.57 -2.89 -3.10
CA TYR A 83 -7.13 -4.14 -3.62
C TYR A 83 -7.96 -4.84 -2.54
N TYR A 84 -7.48 -4.87 -1.30
CA TYR A 84 -8.24 -5.40 -0.18
C TYR A 84 -9.56 -4.64 0.01
N GLU A 85 -9.52 -3.30 0.07
CA GLU A 85 -10.70 -2.49 0.33
C GLU A 85 -11.75 -2.65 -0.77
N THR A 86 -11.32 -2.64 -2.04
CA THR A 86 -12.21 -2.85 -3.19
C THR A 86 -12.96 -4.18 -3.09
N VAL A 87 -12.25 -5.26 -2.75
CA VAL A 87 -12.84 -6.59 -2.66
C VAL A 87 -13.64 -6.78 -1.37
N ASN A 88 -13.20 -6.22 -0.25
CA ASN A 88 -13.92 -6.26 1.01
C ASN A 88 -15.29 -5.57 0.88
N GLN A 89 -15.36 -4.43 0.19
CA GLN A 89 -16.63 -3.77 -0.13
C GLN A 89 -17.53 -4.64 -1.02
N SER A 90 -16.98 -5.29 -2.05
CA SER A 90 -17.71 -6.25 -2.89
C SER A 90 -18.32 -7.40 -2.07
N LEU A 91 -17.49 -8.03 -1.22
CA LEU A 91 -17.89 -9.19 -0.41
C LEU A 91 -18.97 -8.86 0.63
N GLN A 92 -18.98 -7.65 1.20
CA GLN A 92 -20.00 -7.23 2.18
C GLN A 92 -21.39 -7.04 1.57
N LEU A 93 -21.49 -6.90 0.24
CA LEU A 93 -22.74 -6.71 -0.47
C LEU A 93 -23.37 -8.04 -0.94
N GLN A 94 -22.70 -9.17 -0.71
CA GLN A 94 -23.16 -10.52 -1.06
C GLN A 94 -23.95 -11.15 0.08
#